data_AF-A0A7W4DYM9-F1
#
_entry.id   AF-A0A7W4DYM9-F1
#
_cell.length_a   1.000
_cell.length_b   1.000
_cell.length_c   1.000
_cell.angle_alpha   90.00
_cell.angle_beta   90.00
_cell.angle_gamma   90.00
#
_symmetry.space_group_name_H-M   'P 1'
#
loop_
_entity.id
_entity.type
_entity.pdbx_description
1 polymer ?
#
loop_
_entity_poly.entity_id
_entity_poly.type
_entity_poly.pdbx_seq_one_letter_code
_entity_poly.pdbx_strand_id
1 'polypeptide(L)'
;MMQFVRVMALMVLFALGAWNAKGQAQQGWTEYDVDGVKWLVQKVDGSEAYRIKPKDETVGDIRIPALIDNKKIVEIAEDAFTRYGGGLTKVTISGGIETIGSKAFKDCKKLKEVTIEGGVKTIAYQAFYGCKSIKSLVIPASVETVVGNENTFSGEGSFEGCDALSSLKIGAQTIGRYAFKGCENLKEVTIEER
;
A
#
# COMPACT_ATOMS: atom_id res chain seq x y z
N MET A 1 25.66 -15.59 -17.40
CA MET A 1 24.90 -14.35 -17.67
C MET A 1 23.86 -14.22 -16.57
N MET A 2 24.23 -13.62 -15.45
CA MET A 2 23.38 -13.42 -14.28
C MET A 2 23.71 -12.01 -13.80
N GLN A 3 22.81 -11.06 -14.09
CA GLN A 3 23.04 -9.66 -13.75
C GLN A 3 22.81 -9.51 -12.25
N PHE A 4 23.89 -9.25 -11.52
CA PHE A 4 23.84 -8.80 -10.13
C PHE A 4 23.22 -7.40 -10.12
N VAL A 5 21.99 -7.29 -9.63
CA VAL A 5 21.39 -6.00 -9.25
C VAL A 5 22.29 -5.39 -8.18
N ARG A 6 22.89 -4.24 -8.47
CA ARG A 6 23.71 -3.49 -7.52
C ARG A 6 22.80 -2.87 -6.47
N VAL A 7 22.66 -3.52 -5.31
CA VAL A 7 22.15 -2.86 -4.11
C VAL A 7 23.28 -1.98 -3.56
N MET A 8 23.32 -0.72 -3.96
CA MET A 8 24.14 0.26 -3.24
C MET A 8 23.36 0.71 -2.00
N ALA A 9 23.67 0.12 -0.85
CA ALA A 9 23.33 0.71 0.44
C ALA A 9 24.15 2.01 0.59
N LEU A 10 23.63 3.11 0.06
CA LEU A 10 24.16 4.44 0.31
C LEU A 10 23.89 4.76 1.78
N MET A 11 24.87 4.48 2.66
CA MET A 11 24.92 5.08 4.00
C MET A 11 25.17 6.59 3.85
N VAL A 12 24.15 7.34 3.48
CA VAL A 12 24.18 8.80 3.56
C VAL A 12 23.78 9.16 4.99
N LEU A 13 24.80 9.33 5.83
CA LEU A 13 24.74 10.12 7.04
C LEU A 13 24.49 11.59 6.67
N PHE A 14 23.26 11.94 6.30
CA PHE A 14 22.74 13.31 6.43
C PHE A 14 21.22 13.25 6.57
N ALA A 15 20.78 13.40 7.81
CA ALA A 15 19.47 13.94 8.12
C ALA A 15 19.35 15.31 7.44
N LEU A 16 18.79 15.35 6.24
CA LEU A 16 18.28 16.56 5.63
C LEU A 16 16.78 16.36 5.37
N GLY A 17 16.00 16.79 6.36
CA GLY A 17 14.74 17.47 6.11
C GLY A 17 13.53 16.62 5.72
N ALA A 18 13.01 15.82 6.66
CA ALA A 18 11.58 15.58 6.73
C ALA A 18 11.14 15.74 8.19
N TRP A 19 10.96 16.99 8.61
CA TRP A 19 10.33 17.29 9.90
C TRP A 19 8.85 16.98 9.76
N ASN A 20 8.26 16.26 10.72
CA ASN A 20 6.81 16.19 10.78
C ASN A 20 6.24 17.61 11.07
N ALA A 21 4.93 17.82 10.91
CA ALA A 21 4.28 19.11 11.18
C ALA A 21 4.46 19.63 12.65
N LYS A 22 5.12 18.84 13.52
CA LYS A 22 5.47 19.15 14.90
C LYS A 22 6.98 19.36 15.11
N GLY A 23 7.79 19.43 14.04
CA GLY A 23 9.23 19.70 14.14
C GLY A 23 10.07 18.55 14.71
N GLN A 24 9.55 17.31 14.74
CA GLN A 24 10.30 16.16 15.22
C GLN A 24 10.98 15.42 14.06
N ALA A 25 12.22 14.99 14.28
CA ALA A 25 12.95 14.10 13.39
C ALA A 25 12.15 12.80 13.20
N GLN A 26 12.05 12.34 11.95
CA GLN A 26 11.48 11.03 11.61
C GLN A 26 12.45 9.93 12.08
N GLN A 27 12.53 9.69 13.40
CA GLN A 27 13.46 8.71 13.97
C GLN A 27 13.17 7.31 13.42
N GLY A 28 14.22 6.59 13.02
CA GLY A 28 14.16 5.16 12.72
C GLY A 28 13.91 4.74 11.27
N TRP A 29 13.88 5.67 10.31
CA TRP A 29 13.80 5.32 8.87
C TRP A 29 15.19 5.26 8.24
N THR A 30 15.46 4.19 7.50
CA THR A 30 16.66 4.03 6.69
C THR A 30 16.27 4.04 5.21
N GLU A 31 17.04 4.74 4.39
CA GLU A 31 16.77 4.89 2.95
C GLU A 31 17.41 3.77 2.13
N TYR A 32 16.69 3.32 1.11
CA TYR A 32 17.14 2.34 0.11
C TYR A 32 16.69 2.78 -1.27
N ASP A 33 17.53 2.59 -2.28
CA ASP A 33 17.13 2.73 -3.69
C ASP A 33 16.94 1.32 -4.26
N VAL A 34 15.74 1.04 -4.75
CA VAL A 34 15.39 -0.22 -5.39
C VAL A 34 14.72 0.10 -6.71
N ASP A 35 15.37 -0.29 -7.80
CA ASP A 35 14.91 -0.05 -9.18
C ASP A 35 14.57 1.41 -9.49
N GLY A 36 15.32 2.36 -8.90
CA GLY A 36 15.13 3.80 -9.10
C GLY A 36 14.03 4.42 -8.24
N VAL A 37 13.41 3.65 -7.34
CA VAL A 37 12.46 4.14 -6.34
C VAL A 37 13.15 4.22 -4.98
N LYS A 38 13.08 5.38 -4.35
CA LYS A 38 13.64 5.59 -3.01
C LYS A 38 12.62 5.22 -1.94
N TRP A 39 13.01 4.26 -1.12
CA TRP A 39 12.21 3.71 -0.03
C TRP A 39 12.77 4.13 1.31
N LEU A 40 11.88 4.50 2.22
CA LEU A 40 12.17 4.55 3.64
C LEU A 40 11.69 3.25 4.27
N VAL A 41 12.57 2.58 5.00
CA VAL A 41 12.30 1.33 5.73
C VAL A 41 12.55 1.52 7.22
N GLN A 42 11.62 1.05 8.06
CA GLN A 42 11.69 1.17 9.52
C GLN A 42 11.32 -0.18 10.16
N LYS A 43 11.99 -0.55 11.27
CA LYS A 43 11.65 -1.77 12.03
C LYS A 43 10.25 -1.62 12.65
N VAL A 44 9.46 -2.68 12.63
CA VAL A 44 8.15 -2.71 13.32
C VAL A 44 8.41 -2.93 14.80
N ASP A 45 7.77 -2.15 15.66
CA ASP A 45 8.02 -2.19 17.11
C ASP A 45 7.68 -3.58 17.67
N GLY A 46 8.59 -4.16 18.43
CA GLY A 46 8.43 -5.51 19.00
C GLY A 46 8.49 -6.66 17.98
N SER A 47 8.98 -6.41 16.75
CA SER A 47 9.06 -7.43 15.69
C SER A 47 10.41 -7.39 14.97
N GLU A 48 10.85 -8.51 14.39
CA GLU A 48 12.01 -8.57 13.47
C GLU A 48 11.68 -8.12 12.04
N ALA A 49 10.41 -7.80 11.79
CA ALA A 49 9.95 -7.36 10.49
C ALA A 49 10.02 -5.83 10.32
N TYR A 50 9.84 -5.38 9.08
CA TYR A 50 9.99 -3.98 8.69
C TYR A 50 8.77 -3.47 7.94
N ARG A 51 8.56 -2.16 8.03
CA ARG A 51 7.55 -1.42 7.27
C ARG A 51 8.21 -0.47 6.27
N ILE A 52 7.51 -0.18 5.18
CA ILE A 52 8.04 0.58 4.05
C ILE A 52 7.10 1.73 3.64
N LYS A 53 7.68 2.81 3.13
CA LYS A 53 6.99 3.89 2.42
C LYS A 53 7.92 4.56 1.42
N PRO A 54 7.42 5.23 0.38
CA PRO A 54 8.27 6.04 -0.49
C PRO A 54 8.88 7.22 0.28
N LYS A 55 10.08 7.63 -0.14
CA LYS A 55 10.74 8.83 0.38
C LYS A 55 10.20 10.11 -0.27
N ASP A 56 9.93 10.04 -1.57
CA ASP A 56 9.55 11.14 -2.43
C ASP A 56 8.39 10.74 -3.36
N GLU A 57 7.95 11.68 -4.21
CA GLU A 57 6.87 11.44 -5.16
C GLU A 57 7.18 10.25 -6.07
N THR A 58 6.25 9.31 -6.12
CA THR A 58 6.29 8.13 -6.97
C THR A 58 5.44 8.33 -8.21
N VAL A 59 6.02 8.07 -9.37
CA VAL A 59 5.39 8.29 -10.67
C VAL A 59 5.42 7.00 -11.49
N GLY A 60 4.37 6.76 -12.26
CA GLY A 60 4.30 5.60 -13.14
C GLY A 60 4.03 4.29 -12.39
N ASP A 61 4.71 3.23 -12.83
CA ASP A 61 4.47 1.88 -12.36
C ASP A 61 5.57 1.46 -11.38
N ILE A 62 5.19 0.98 -10.20
CA ILE A 62 6.15 0.55 -9.17
C ILE A 62 5.87 -0.85 -8.66
N ARG A 63 6.91 -1.46 -8.09
CA ARG A 63 6.83 -2.67 -7.28
C ARG A 63 7.26 -2.37 -5.85
N ILE A 64 6.41 -2.69 -4.88
CA ILE A 64 6.75 -2.63 -3.46
C ILE A 64 7.43 -3.95 -3.08
N PRO A 65 8.72 -3.95 -2.72
CA PRO A 65 9.46 -5.17 -2.42
C PRO A 65 9.11 -5.73 -1.04
N ALA A 66 9.00 -7.06 -0.94
CA ALA A 66 8.82 -7.77 0.33
C ALA A 66 10.15 -8.03 1.07
N LEU A 67 11.28 -7.71 0.45
CA LEU A 67 12.63 -7.90 1.01
C LEU A 67 13.56 -6.80 0.48
N ILE A 68 14.26 -6.11 1.39
CA ILE A 68 15.33 -5.18 1.03
C ILE A 68 16.51 -5.46 1.98
N ASP A 69 17.70 -5.77 1.47
CA ASP A 69 18.91 -5.99 2.28
C ASP A 69 18.68 -6.95 3.49
N ASN A 70 18.11 -8.13 3.19
CA ASN A 70 17.70 -9.15 4.17
C ASN A 70 16.64 -8.70 5.20
N LYS A 71 16.02 -7.53 5.01
CA LYS A 71 14.95 -7.01 5.87
C LYS A 71 13.61 -7.43 5.29
N LYS A 72 12.92 -8.34 5.98
CA LYS A 72 11.57 -8.78 5.60
C LYS A 72 10.61 -7.61 5.76
N ILE A 73 10.14 -7.07 4.64
CA ILE A 73 9.10 -6.04 4.61
C ILE A 73 7.76 -6.73 4.71
N VAL A 74 6.97 -6.38 5.72
CA VAL A 74 5.65 -6.99 5.98
C VAL A 74 4.52 -5.96 5.99
N GLU A 75 4.84 -4.67 6.01
CA GLU A 75 3.85 -3.60 6.16
C GLU A 75 4.15 -2.47 5.19
N ILE A 76 3.14 -2.06 4.42
CA ILE A 76 3.13 -0.73 3.80
C ILE A 76 2.61 0.22 4.86
N ALA A 77 3.42 1.21 5.24
CA ALA A 77 3.15 2.04 6.40
C ALA A 77 1.85 2.88 6.25
N GLU A 78 1.32 3.34 7.38
CA GLU A 78 0.24 4.32 7.41
C GLU A 78 0.62 5.57 6.59
N ASP A 79 -0.35 6.07 5.81
CA ASP A 79 -0.23 7.24 4.95
C ASP A 79 0.93 7.19 3.91
N ALA A 80 1.47 6.00 3.62
CA ALA A 80 2.69 5.83 2.83
C ALA A 80 2.71 6.62 1.52
N PHE A 81 1.64 6.59 0.74
CA PHE A 81 1.51 7.25 -0.56
C PHE A 81 0.50 8.42 -0.56
N THR A 82 -0.13 8.76 0.56
CA THR A 82 -1.14 9.85 0.62
C THR A 82 -0.61 11.17 0.05
N ARG A 83 0.68 11.46 0.26
CA ARG A 83 1.36 12.67 -0.26
C ARG A 83 2.28 12.42 -1.44
N TYR A 84 2.58 11.15 -1.73
CA TYR A 84 3.65 10.74 -2.63
C TYR A 84 3.17 9.88 -3.80
N GLY A 85 1.87 9.58 -3.88
CA GLY A 85 1.28 8.71 -4.91
C GLY A 85 0.48 9.48 -5.98
N GLY A 86 0.66 10.79 -6.11
CA GLY A 86 -0.09 11.62 -7.06
C GLY A 86 0.21 11.30 -8.53
N GLY A 87 1.38 10.73 -8.82
CA GLY A 87 1.81 10.25 -10.12
C GLY A 87 1.69 8.74 -10.35
N LEU A 88 1.31 7.97 -9.34
CA LEU A 88 1.29 6.52 -9.38
C LEU A 88 0.18 6.01 -10.32
N THR A 89 0.52 5.14 -11.29
CA THR A 89 -0.43 4.54 -12.24
C THR A 89 -0.66 3.06 -11.99
N LYS A 90 0.35 2.35 -11.52
CA LYS A 90 0.27 0.93 -11.17
C LYS A 90 1.11 0.62 -9.94
N VAL A 91 0.58 -0.24 -9.07
CA VAL A 91 1.35 -0.79 -7.96
C VAL A 91 1.27 -2.31 -7.96
N THR A 92 2.44 -2.94 -7.84
CA THR A 92 2.56 -4.37 -7.53
C THR A 92 3.01 -4.53 -6.10
N ILE A 93 2.17 -5.15 -5.27
CA ILE A 93 2.44 -5.47 -3.87
C ILE A 93 2.98 -6.90 -3.83
N SER A 94 4.28 -7.03 -3.56
CA SER A 94 4.99 -8.32 -3.63
C SER A 94 4.50 -9.32 -2.59
N GLY A 95 4.59 -10.61 -2.93
CA GLY A 95 4.35 -11.71 -1.99
C GLY A 95 5.20 -11.61 -0.74
N GLY A 96 4.57 -11.47 0.43
CA GLY A 96 5.24 -11.33 1.74
C GLY A 96 4.89 -10.07 2.52
N ILE A 97 4.27 -9.07 1.86
CA ILE A 97 3.60 -7.97 2.56
C ILE A 97 2.35 -8.54 3.22
N GLU A 98 2.23 -8.40 4.54
CA GLU A 98 1.12 -8.91 5.34
C GLU A 98 0.03 -7.84 5.57
N THR A 99 0.42 -6.56 5.64
CA THR A 99 -0.50 -5.45 5.92
C THR A 99 -0.34 -4.30 4.93
N ILE A 100 -1.44 -3.86 4.35
CA ILE A 100 -1.56 -2.56 3.70
C ILE A 100 -2.10 -1.59 4.74
N GLY A 101 -1.26 -0.66 5.21
CA GLY A 101 -1.55 0.24 6.32
C GLY A 101 -2.69 1.21 6.06
N SER A 102 -3.17 1.82 7.15
CA SER A 102 -4.27 2.78 7.08
C SER A 102 -3.91 3.92 6.13
N LYS A 103 -4.84 4.28 5.25
CA LYS A 103 -4.65 5.35 4.24
C LYS A 103 -3.42 5.19 3.34
N ALA A 104 -2.82 3.99 3.26
CA ALA A 104 -1.54 3.79 2.57
C ALA A 104 -1.52 4.34 1.14
N PHE A 105 -2.62 4.24 0.38
CA PHE A 105 -2.79 4.78 -0.97
C PHE A 105 -3.95 5.77 -1.06
N LYS A 106 -4.29 6.45 0.05
CA LYS A 106 -5.38 7.41 0.05
C LYS A 106 -5.17 8.48 -1.03
N ASP A 107 -6.22 8.77 -1.79
CA ASP A 107 -6.26 9.78 -2.85
C ASP A 107 -5.21 9.59 -3.96
N CYS A 108 -4.69 8.36 -4.18
CA CYS A 108 -3.90 8.01 -5.36
C CYS A 108 -4.77 7.97 -6.62
N LYS A 109 -5.28 9.14 -7.04
CA LYS A 109 -6.35 9.29 -8.05
C LYS A 109 -5.96 8.80 -9.44
N LYS A 110 -4.67 8.67 -9.75
CA LYS A 110 -4.16 8.15 -11.03
C LYS A 110 -3.91 6.64 -11.01
N LEU A 111 -4.00 5.99 -9.85
CA LEU A 111 -3.75 4.55 -9.70
C LEU A 111 -4.87 3.78 -10.41
N LYS A 112 -4.49 3.06 -11.46
CA LYS A 112 -5.40 2.29 -12.33
C LYS A 112 -5.36 0.81 -12.03
N GLU A 113 -4.18 0.30 -11.68
CA GLU A 113 -3.91 -1.12 -11.50
C GLU A 113 -3.25 -1.40 -10.16
N VAL A 114 -3.86 -2.30 -9.40
CA VAL A 114 -3.31 -2.83 -8.14
C VAL A 114 -3.18 -4.33 -8.30
N THR A 115 -1.95 -4.84 -8.19
CA THR A 115 -1.67 -6.28 -8.17
C THR A 115 -1.23 -6.67 -6.77
N ILE A 116 -1.95 -7.63 -6.15
CA ILE A 116 -1.60 -8.20 -4.86
C ILE A 116 -1.15 -9.64 -5.11
N GLU A 117 0.16 -9.92 -5.04
CA GLU A 117 0.73 -11.24 -5.39
C GLU A 117 0.50 -12.33 -4.33
N GLY A 118 -0.25 -12.02 -3.27
CA GLY A 118 -0.54 -12.91 -2.15
C GLY A 118 0.25 -12.54 -0.87
N GLY A 119 -0.12 -13.15 0.25
CA GLY A 119 0.50 -12.91 1.55
C GLY A 119 -0.10 -11.73 2.34
N VAL A 120 -0.75 -10.78 1.66
CA VAL A 120 -1.53 -9.73 2.34
C VAL A 120 -2.67 -10.40 3.10
N LYS A 121 -2.71 -10.16 4.41
CA LYS A 121 -3.76 -10.59 5.34
C LYS A 121 -4.74 -9.46 5.61
N THR A 122 -4.24 -8.23 5.73
CA THR A 122 -5.06 -7.08 6.13
C THR A 122 -4.95 -5.93 5.15
N ILE A 123 -6.10 -5.46 4.66
CA ILE A 123 -6.23 -4.17 3.98
C ILE A 123 -6.90 -3.22 4.96
N ALA A 124 -6.12 -2.29 5.52
CA ALA A 124 -6.56 -1.47 6.63
C ALA A 124 -7.52 -0.35 6.22
N TYR A 125 -8.00 0.38 7.24
CA TYR A 125 -8.95 1.46 7.11
C TYR A 125 -8.49 2.52 6.10
N GLN A 126 -9.37 2.88 5.16
CA GLN A 126 -9.12 3.85 4.09
C GLN A 126 -7.89 3.58 3.21
N ALA A 127 -7.33 2.37 3.20
CA ALA A 127 -6.09 2.04 2.48
C ALA A 127 -6.06 2.51 1.02
N PHE A 128 -7.19 2.47 0.31
CA PHE A 128 -7.37 2.93 -1.07
C PHE A 128 -8.49 3.96 -1.21
N TYR A 129 -8.84 4.67 -0.12
CA TYR A 129 -9.89 5.69 -0.13
C TYR A 129 -9.65 6.72 -1.25
N GLY A 130 -10.64 7.00 -2.07
CA GLY A 130 -10.55 8.00 -3.14
C GLY A 130 -9.62 7.61 -4.30
N CYS A 131 -9.26 6.34 -4.47
CA CYS A 131 -8.55 5.84 -5.65
C CYS A 131 -9.49 5.75 -6.87
N LYS A 132 -9.84 6.92 -7.43
CA LYS A 132 -10.89 7.08 -8.45
C LYS A 132 -10.62 6.41 -9.80
N SER A 133 -9.41 5.91 -10.06
CA SER A 133 -9.04 5.34 -11.37
C SER A 133 -8.93 3.81 -11.40
N ILE A 134 -9.04 3.12 -10.26
CA ILE A 134 -8.96 1.66 -10.22
C ILE A 134 -10.20 1.09 -10.92
N LYS A 135 -10.02 0.32 -12.00
CA LYS A 135 -11.14 -0.22 -12.80
C LYS A 135 -11.53 -1.64 -12.44
N SER A 136 -10.54 -2.44 -12.12
CA SER A 136 -10.67 -3.85 -11.78
C SER A 136 -9.74 -4.18 -10.62
N LEU A 137 -10.20 -4.99 -9.69
CA LEU A 137 -9.42 -5.39 -8.53
C LEU A 137 -9.60 -6.88 -8.26
N VAL A 138 -8.49 -7.56 -7.98
CA VAL A 138 -8.49 -8.90 -7.43
C VAL A 138 -8.00 -8.80 -5.99
N ILE A 139 -8.84 -9.18 -5.05
CA ILE A 139 -8.46 -9.33 -3.64
C ILE A 139 -8.25 -10.83 -3.41
N PRO A 140 -7.00 -11.31 -3.30
CA PRO A 140 -6.73 -12.75 -3.28
C PRO A 140 -7.24 -13.41 -2.00
N ALA A 141 -7.42 -14.73 -2.04
CA ALA A 141 -7.82 -15.55 -0.89
C ALA A 141 -6.91 -15.47 0.35
N SER A 142 -5.67 -14.98 0.20
CA SER A 142 -4.79 -14.72 1.35
C SER A 142 -5.27 -13.58 2.24
N VAL A 143 -6.12 -12.69 1.73
CA VAL A 143 -6.64 -11.55 2.50
C VAL A 143 -7.64 -12.06 3.52
N GLU A 144 -7.30 -11.95 4.79
CA GLU A 144 -8.19 -12.29 5.89
C GLU A 144 -9.26 -11.20 6.06
N THR A 145 -8.86 -9.92 6.08
CA THR A 145 -9.78 -8.81 6.35
C THR A 145 -9.56 -7.61 5.43
N VAL A 146 -10.65 -7.14 4.82
CA VAL A 146 -10.78 -5.80 4.24
C VAL A 146 -11.57 -4.94 5.22
N VAL A 147 -10.95 -3.87 5.73
CA VAL A 147 -11.53 -3.08 6.81
C VAL A 147 -12.61 -2.11 6.31
N GLY A 148 -13.64 -1.95 7.11
CA GLY A 148 -14.58 -0.86 7.00
C GLY A 148 -15.02 -0.43 8.40
N ASN A 149 -15.36 0.85 8.57
CA ASN A 149 -15.68 1.44 9.86
C ASN A 149 -17.06 2.09 9.80
N GLU A 150 -17.98 1.56 10.60
CA GLU A 150 -19.34 2.09 10.77
C GLU A 150 -19.48 3.09 11.91
N ASN A 151 -18.45 3.24 12.75
CA ASN A 151 -18.46 4.15 13.89
C ASN A 151 -18.14 5.61 13.50
N THR A 152 -17.97 5.90 12.21
CA THR A 152 -17.78 7.26 11.71
C THR A 152 -19.10 7.80 11.17
N PHE A 153 -19.32 9.12 11.28
CA PHE A 153 -20.60 9.77 10.97
C PHE A 153 -21.11 9.45 9.54
N SER A 154 -20.19 9.30 8.58
CA SER A 154 -20.52 8.92 7.21
C SER A 154 -20.32 7.45 6.90
N GLY A 155 -19.70 6.66 7.78
CA GLY A 155 -19.11 5.36 7.47
C GLY A 155 -17.93 5.50 6.50
N GLU A 156 -16.82 4.79 6.76
CA GLU A 156 -15.62 4.88 5.94
C GLU A 156 -14.97 3.52 5.65
N GLY A 157 -14.62 3.26 4.39
CA GLY A 157 -14.14 1.96 3.91
C GLY A 157 -12.73 1.96 3.32
N SER A 158 -12.07 0.79 3.28
CA SER A 158 -10.78 0.63 2.62
C SER A 158 -10.77 1.08 1.16
N PHE A 159 -11.84 0.85 0.40
CA PHE A 159 -11.99 1.21 -1.02
C PHE A 159 -13.10 2.23 -1.25
N GLU A 160 -13.48 3.01 -0.22
CA GLU A 160 -14.54 4.01 -0.41
C GLU A 160 -14.15 5.06 -1.46
N GLY A 161 -15.08 5.40 -2.34
CA GLY A 161 -14.87 6.38 -3.41
C GLY A 161 -13.91 5.90 -4.51
N CYS A 162 -13.73 4.58 -4.66
CA CYS A 162 -13.12 3.99 -5.85
C CYS A 162 -14.12 4.02 -7.02
N ASP A 163 -14.44 5.23 -7.47
CA ASP A 163 -15.59 5.49 -8.35
C ASP A 163 -15.54 4.72 -9.68
N ALA A 164 -14.35 4.43 -10.23
CA ALA A 164 -14.19 3.70 -11.48
C ALA A 164 -14.23 2.16 -11.33
N LEU A 165 -14.27 1.63 -10.11
CA LEU A 165 -14.22 0.19 -9.88
C LEU A 165 -15.49 -0.45 -10.44
N SER A 166 -15.33 -1.34 -11.43
CA SER A 166 -16.44 -1.93 -12.18
C SER A 166 -16.50 -3.45 -12.08
N SER A 167 -15.35 -4.10 -11.85
CA SER A 167 -15.22 -5.54 -11.66
C SER A 167 -14.35 -5.84 -10.44
N LEU A 168 -14.84 -6.70 -9.55
CA LEU A 168 -14.17 -7.09 -8.32
C LEU A 168 -14.19 -8.62 -8.18
N LYS A 169 -13.01 -9.23 -8.03
CA LYS A 169 -12.88 -10.63 -7.61
C LYS A 169 -12.49 -10.66 -6.13
N ILE A 170 -13.30 -11.32 -5.30
CA ILE A 170 -13.12 -11.38 -3.84
C ILE A 170 -12.76 -12.80 -3.41
N GLY A 171 -11.54 -12.99 -2.90
CA GLY A 171 -11.15 -14.16 -2.12
C GLY A 171 -11.14 -13.91 -0.60
N ALA A 172 -11.24 -12.65 -0.18
CA ALA A 172 -11.07 -12.28 1.23
C ALA A 172 -12.05 -12.96 2.19
N GLN A 173 -11.61 -13.21 3.44
CA GLN A 173 -12.46 -13.88 4.44
C GLN A 173 -13.53 -12.97 5.01
N THR A 174 -13.16 -11.74 5.35
CA THR A 174 -14.06 -10.76 5.95
C THR A 174 -14.03 -9.47 5.15
N ILE A 175 -15.22 -8.98 4.78
CA ILE A 175 -15.41 -7.67 4.19
C ILE A 175 -16.14 -6.79 5.20
N GLY A 176 -15.46 -5.77 5.70
CA GLY A 176 -16.02 -4.82 6.65
C GLY A 176 -17.15 -3.99 6.05
N ARG A 177 -18.12 -3.59 6.90
CA ARG A 177 -19.20 -2.70 6.47
C ARG A 177 -18.62 -1.42 5.88
N TYR A 178 -19.17 -0.96 4.77
CA TYR A 178 -18.72 0.21 4.00
C TYR A 178 -17.37 0.06 3.29
N ALA A 179 -16.70 -1.11 3.31
CA ALA A 179 -15.41 -1.32 2.64
C ALA A 179 -15.39 -0.82 1.19
N PHE A 180 -16.49 -0.94 0.45
CA PHE A 180 -16.67 -0.50 -0.94
C PHE A 180 -17.76 0.58 -1.09
N LYS A 181 -18.03 1.36 -0.04
CA LYS A 181 -19.03 2.44 -0.09
C LYS A 181 -18.68 3.43 -1.22
N GLY A 182 -19.67 3.88 -1.98
CA GLY A 182 -19.44 4.82 -3.10
C GLY A 182 -18.69 4.21 -4.30
N CYS A 183 -18.48 2.90 -4.37
CA CYS A 183 -18.06 2.23 -5.61
C CYS A 183 -19.26 2.14 -6.58
N GLU A 184 -19.73 3.29 -7.08
CA GLU A 184 -20.99 3.43 -7.80
C GLU A 184 -21.03 2.71 -9.16
N ASN A 185 -19.86 2.43 -9.74
CA ASN A 185 -19.75 1.71 -11.01
C ASN A 185 -19.57 0.19 -10.87
N LEU A 186 -19.57 -0.35 -9.65
CA LEU A 186 -19.35 -1.78 -9.41
C LEU A 186 -20.54 -2.59 -9.95
N LYS A 187 -20.30 -3.36 -11.02
CA LYS A 187 -21.32 -4.13 -11.74
C LYS A 187 -21.09 -5.64 -11.64
N GLU A 188 -19.84 -6.04 -11.52
CA GLU A 188 -19.45 -7.45 -11.47
C GLU A 188 -18.70 -7.72 -10.16
N VAL A 189 -19.22 -8.67 -9.39
CA VAL A 189 -18.55 -9.22 -8.21
C VAL A 189 -18.49 -10.73 -8.37
N THR A 190 -17.28 -11.27 -8.40
CA THR A 190 -17.03 -12.71 -8.43
C THR A 190 -16.34 -13.13 -7.13
N ILE A 191 -16.67 -14.33 -6.64
CA ILE A 191 -16.04 -14.89 -5.44
C ILE A 191 -15.00 -15.91 -5.89
N GLU A 192 -13.80 -15.82 -5.31
CA GLU A 192 -12.76 -16.83 -5.52
C GLU A 192 -13.09 -18.08 -4.70
N GLU A 193 -13.18 -19.23 -5.36
CA GLU A 193 -13.33 -20.52 -4.70
C GLU A 193 -12.03 -20.89 -3.97
N ARG A 194 -12.17 -21.47 -2.77
CA ARG A 194 -11.07 -21.79 -1.85
C ARG A 194 -10.68 -23.25 -1.90
#